data_AF-A0A835D035-F1
#
_entry.id   AF-A0A835D035-F1
#
_cell.length_a   1.000
_cell.length_b   1.000
_cell.length_c   1.000
_cell.angle_alpha   90.00
_cell.angle_beta   90.00
_cell.angle_gamma   90.00
#
_symmetry.space_group_name_H-M   'P 1'
#
loop_
_entity.id
_entity.type
_entity.pdbx_description
1 polymer ?
#
loop_
_entity_poly.entity_id
_entity_poly.type
_entity_poly.pdbx_seq_one_letter_code
_entity_poly.pdbx_strand_id
1 'polypeptide(L)'
;MTSSLIRQVWAANLEEEVQKIAHLLFFFPVIAMDTEFPGVIYRPSTGTAHQLDPFNHYQILKANVDALKVIQVGLTLSDARGNLADLGDGFSSIWEFNFGDFDVDRDLHAPESIQLLKQQGIDFNKNRENGICAVRFGQLLLKYRIVYNFSMVIWVTFHSAYDFAYLIKILTQRELPRDLPAFLSLVEFFFGMRVYDMKHIVRYCDGLYGGLDRIAKTLQVDRVSGKSHQAGSDSLLTLQTFMKLKDRYFNGRIGSVHKEVVFEEVLDDGSSFSLLPLLARLLSPVVQVTRTVAVPVQEEQQGATIAADIAAPTQTVVAPTVAAPVSLRRSSRDRRSAISSDYEVYLNEGRWESLRSRHPRESS
;
A
#
# COMPACT_ATOMS: atom_id res chain seq x y z
N MET A 1 -17.14 -12.68 -26.45
CA MET A 1 -16.31 -12.25 -25.30
C MET A 1 -15.74 -13.52 -24.69
N THR A 2 -14.49 -13.52 -24.24
CA THR A 2 -13.98 -14.59 -23.35
C THR A 2 -14.75 -14.52 -22.02
N SER A 3 -14.92 -15.67 -21.37
CA SER A 3 -15.52 -15.71 -20.03
C SER A 3 -14.45 -15.40 -18.98
N SER A 4 -14.84 -14.78 -17.86
CA SER A 4 -13.91 -14.36 -16.80
C SER A 4 -13.99 -15.31 -15.60
N LEU A 5 -12.91 -16.05 -15.34
CA LEU A 5 -12.82 -17.06 -14.30
C LEU A 5 -12.02 -16.53 -13.09
N ILE A 6 -12.68 -16.46 -11.93
CA ILE A 6 -12.02 -16.20 -10.65
C ILE A 6 -11.38 -17.50 -10.16
N ARG A 7 -10.05 -17.55 -10.27
CA ARG A 7 -9.16 -18.60 -9.80
C ARG A 7 -9.02 -18.48 -8.29
N GLN A 8 -9.73 -19.35 -7.60
CA GLN A 8 -9.75 -19.44 -6.14
C GLN A 8 -8.43 -20.03 -5.62
N VAL A 9 -7.61 -19.21 -4.95
CA VAL A 9 -6.30 -19.60 -4.43
C VAL A 9 -6.38 -19.85 -2.92
N TRP A 10 -5.81 -20.99 -2.52
CA TRP A 10 -5.78 -21.57 -1.17
C TRP A 10 -4.33 -22.05 -0.89
N ALA A 11 -4.04 -22.53 0.32
CA ALA A 11 -2.70 -22.98 0.68
C ALA A 11 -2.12 -24.06 -0.28
N ALA A 12 -3.00 -24.93 -0.82
CA ALA A 12 -2.60 -26.06 -1.66
C ALA A 12 -2.13 -25.69 -3.09
N ASN A 13 -2.68 -24.63 -3.70
CA ASN A 13 -2.35 -24.19 -5.06
C ASN A 13 -1.61 -22.84 -5.12
N LEU A 14 -1.33 -22.22 -3.97
CA LEU A 14 -0.71 -20.90 -3.83
C LEU A 14 0.53 -20.69 -4.71
N GLU A 15 1.54 -21.57 -4.60
CA GLU A 15 2.81 -21.37 -5.31
C GLU A 15 2.71 -21.64 -6.82
N GLU A 16 1.76 -22.47 -7.25
CA GLU A 16 1.46 -22.71 -8.66
C GLU A 16 0.77 -21.50 -9.31
N GLU A 17 -0.23 -20.92 -8.64
CA GLU A 17 -0.96 -19.76 -9.15
C GLU A 17 -0.11 -18.46 -9.09
N VAL A 18 0.76 -18.30 -8.08
CA VAL A 18 1.73 -17.19 -8.05
C VAL A 18 2.78 -17.31 -9.17
N GLN A 19 3.22 -18.53 -9.53
CA GLN A 19 4.08 -18.75 -10.70
C GLN A 19 3.39 -18.35 -12.01
N LYS A 20 2.11 -18.68 -12.18
CA LYS A 20 1.33 -18.29 -13.37
C LYS A 20 1.26 -16.77 -13.53
N ILE A 21 0.95 -16.05 -12.46
CA ILE A 21 0.97 -14.56 -12.45
C ILE A 21 2.34 -14.05 -12.90
N ALA A 22 3.43 -14.56 -12.30
CA ALA A 22 4.78 -14.08 -12.60
C ALA A 22 5.20 -14.28 -14.06
N HIS A 23 4.82 -15.40 -14.69
CA HIS A 23 5.04 -15.62 -16.12
C HIS A 23 4.22 -14.69 -17.02
N LEU A 24 3.04 -14.24 -16.56
CA LEU A 24 2.16 -13.34 -17.30
C LEU A 24 2.59 -11.86 -17.26
N LEU A 25 3.29 -11.40 -16.21
CA LEU A 25 3.62 -9.98 -16.00
C LEU A 25 4.36 -9.30 -17.16
N PHE A 26 5.13 -10.04 -17.95
CA PHE A 26 5.81 -9.47 -19.14
C PHE A 26 4.82 -9.03 -20.23
N PHE A 27 3.71 -9.73 -20.38
CA PHE A 27 2.68 -9.48 -21.40
C PHE A 27 1.49 -8.68 -20.84
N PHE A 28 1.18 -8.91 -19.56
CA PHE A 28 0.07 -8.31 -18.82
C PHE A 28 0.60 -7.54 -17.59
N PRO A 29 1.34 -6.43 -17.78
CA PRO A 29 2.02 -5.71 -16.70
C PRO A 29 1.11 -4.85 -15.83
N VAL A 30 -0.17 -4.66 -16.20
CA VAL A 30 -1.13 -3.91 -15.38
C VAL A 30 -1.79 -4.87 -14.41
N ILE A 31 -1.55 -4.67 -13.11
CA ILE A 31 -2.20 -5.39 -12.02
C ILE A 31 -3.23 -4.45 -11.40
N ALA A 32 -4.51 -4.80 -11.46
CA ALA A 32 -5.49 -4.23 -10.55
C ALA A 32 -5.54 -5.04 -9.26
N MET A 33 -5.69 -4.35 -8.12
CA MET A 33 -5.61 -4.93 -6.79
C MET A 33 -6.64 -4.30 -5.84
N ASP A 34 -7.17 -5.14 -4.95
CA ASP A 34 -8.23 -4.86 -3.97
C ASP A 34 -8.08 -5.87 -2.79
N THR A 35 -8.50 -5.53 -1.56
CA THR A 35 -8.42 -6.44 -0.41
C THR A 35 -9.67 -6.44 0.47
N GLU A 36 -10.01 -7.61 1.01
CA GLU A 36 -11.07 -7.76 2.01
C GLU A 36 -10.50 -8.07 3.39
N PHE A 37 -11.02 -7.38 4.41
CA PHE A 37 -10.49 -7.36 5.77
C PHE A 37 -11.60 -7.08 6.80
N PRO A 38 -11.42 -7.37 8.10
CA PRO A 38 -12.49 -7.36 9.12
C PRO A 38 -12.91 -5.96 9.59
N GLY A 39 -12.92 -4.97 8.70
CA GLY A 39 -13.41 -3.61 8.94
C GLY A 39 -12.48 -2.73 9.76
N VAL A 40 -13.06 -1.81 10.54
CA VAL A 40 -12.37 -0.74 11.27
C VAL A 40 -12.89 -0.68 12.70
N ILE A 41 -12.01 -1.02 13.66
CA ILE A 41 -12.29 -1.09 15.10
C ILE A 41 -11.80 0.17 15.85
N TYR A 42 -10.67 0.77 15.44
CA TYR A 42 -10.21 2.05 15.98
C TYR A 42 -10.68 3.18 15.06
N ARG A 43 -11.25 4.24 15.64
CA ARG A 43 -11.94 5.33 14.93
C ARG A 43 -11.48 6.68 15.50
N PRO A 44 -11.69 7.81 14.79
CA PRO A 44 -11.34 9.13 15.29
C PRO A 44 -12.03 9.41 16.64
N SER A 45 -11.28 9.92 17.62
CA SER A 45 -11.85 10.32 18.92
C SER A 45 -12.77 11.55 18.81
N THR A 46 -12.54 12.39 17.80
CA THR A 46 -13.30 13.62 17.49
C THR A 46 -13.29 13.87 15.99
N GLY A 47 -14.40 14.40 15.44
CA GLY A 47 -14.54 14.68 14.00
C GLY A 47 -14.88 13.44 13.16
N THR A 48 -15.11 13.64 11.86
CA THR A 48 -15.19 12.53 10.89
C THR A 48 -13.80 12.23 10.32
N ALA A 49 -13.60 11.03 9.74
CA ALA A 49 -12.29 10.64 9.20
C ALA A 49 -11.80 11.53 8.05
N HIS A 50 -12.72 12.23 7.36
CA HIS A 50 -12.44 13.22 6.30
C HIS A 50 -12.10 14.63 6.84
N GLN A 51 -11.96 14.78 8.16
CA GLN A 51 -11.59 16.04 8.82
C GLN A 51 -10.25 15.93 9.57
N LEU A 52 -9.50 14.86 9.32
CA LEU A 52 -8.19 14.60 9.93
C LEU A 52 -7.07 14.96 8.98
N ASP A 53 -5.99 15.48 9.55
CA ASP A 53 -4.73 15.69 8.85
C ASP A 53 -4.03 14.35 8.48
N PRO A 54 -3.00 14.41 7.61
CA PRO A 54 -2.26 13.24 7.16
C PRO A 54 -1.74 12.30 8.24
N PHE A 55 -1.22 12.85 9.32
CA PHE A 55 -0.61 12.03 10.36
C PHE A 55 -1.68 11.32 11.18
N ASN A 56 -2.76 12.02 11.54
CA ASN A 56 -3.84 11.41 12.32
C ASN A 56 -4.64 10.37 11.52
N HIS A 57 -4.92 10.59 10.24
CA HIS A 57 -5.53 9.55 9.40
C HIS A 57 -4.61 8.32 9.32
N TYR A 58 -3.31 8.51 9.07
CA TYR A 58 -2.34 7.41 9.02
C TYR A 58 -2.22 6.65 10.36
N GLN A 59 -2.22 7.32 11.52
CA GLN A 59 -2.17 6.63 12.82
C GLN A 59 -3.38 5.71 13.03
N ILE A 60 -4.59 6.11 12.60
CA ILE A 60 -5.80 5.29 12.71
C ILE A 60 -5.73 4.09 11.77
N LEU A 61 -5.31 4.30 10.52
CA LEU A 61 -5.06 3.23 9.56
C LEU A 61 -4.02 2.23 10.11
N LYS A 62 -2.89 2.70 10.64
CA LYS A 62 -1.87 1.87 11.28
C LYS A 62 -2.45 1.04 12.42
N ALA A 63 -3.14 1.68 13.37
CA ALA A 63 -3.70 0.99 14.54
C ALA A 63 -4.67 -0.14 14.15
N ASN A 64 -5.49 0.07 13.12
CA ASN A 64 -6.37 -0.98 12.59
C ASN A 64 -5.58 -2.08 11.89
N VAL A 65 -4.74 -1.73 10.90
CA VAL A 65 -4.03 -2.72 10.08
C VAL A 65 -3.06 -3.57 10.91
N ASP A 66 -2.44 -3.02 11.97
CA ASP A 66 -1.58 -3.79 12.88
C ASP A 66 -2.36 -4.77 13.77
N ALA A 67 -3.53 -4.36 14.29
CA ALA A 67 -4.36 -5.22 15.15
C ALA A 67 -5.19 -6.26 14.38
N LEU A 68 -5.49 -6.00 13.10
CA LEU A 68 -6.34 -6.83 12.25
C LEU A 68 -5.53 -7.72 11.29
N LYS A 69 -6.23 -8.59 10.56
CA LYS A 69 -5.65 -9.54 9.59
C LYS A 69 -6.45 -9.48 8.28
N VAL A 70 -5.78 -9.59 7.14
CA VAL A 70 -6.46 -9.66 5.83
C VAL A 70 -7.22 -10.99 5.68
N ILE A 71 -8.33 -10.98 4.93
CA ILE A 71 -9.20 -12.13 4.68
C ILE A 71 -9.07 -12.57 3.21
N GLN A 72 -9.10 -11.61 2.26
CA GLN A 72 -8.78 -11.86 0.85
C GLN A 72 -7.87 -10.78 0.24
N VAL A 73 -7.12 -11.15 -0.78
CA VAL A 73 -6.47 -10.22 -1.73
C VAL A 73 -6.89 -10.64 -3.14
N GLY A 74 -7.30 -9.68 -3.97
CA GLY A 74 -7.64 -9.89 -5.37
C GLY A 74 -6.59 -9.31 -6.29
N LEU A 75 -6.19 -10.06 -7.32
CA LEU A 75 -5.31 -9.58 -8.39
C LEU A 75 -5.92 -9.88 -9.76
N THR A 76 -6.10 -8.85 -10.59
CA THR A 76 -6.50 -8.97 -11.99
C THR A 76 -5.41 -8.42 -12.90
N LEU A 77 -4.94 -9.21 -13.88
CA LEU A 77 -3.86 -8.81 -14.79
C LEU A 77 -4.40 -8.42 -16.18
N SER A 78 -3.84 -7.35 -16.77
CA SER A 78 -4.07 -6.99 -18.17
C SER A 78 -2.89 -6.35 -18.89
N ASP A 79 -2.99 -6.27 -20.21
CA ASP A 79 -2.12 -5.42 -21.02
C ASP A 79 -2.46 -3.92 -20.84
N ALA A 80 -1.69 -3.04 -21.50
CA ALA A 80 -1.90 -1.60 -21.48
C ALA A 80 -3.19 -1.12 -22.20
N ARG A 81 -3.98 -2.03 -22.78
CA ARG A 81 -5.28 -1.76 -23.43
C ARG A 81 -6.47 -2.30 -22.61
N GLY A 82 -6.22 -3.05 -21.54
CA GLY A 82 -7.25 -3.69 -20.73
C GLY A 82 -7.65 -5.10 -21.20
N ASN A 83 -6.87 -5.72 -22.10
CA ASN A 83 -7.05 -7.13 -22.43
C ASN A 83 -6.55 -7.98 -21.25
N LEU A 84 -7.47 -8.73 -20.63
CA LEU A 84 -7.18 -9.59 -19.49
C LEU A 84 -6.23 -10.75 -19.86
N ALA A 85 -5.45 -11.20 -18.88
CA ALA A 85 -4.62 -12.40 -19.04
C ALA A 85 -5.45 -13.67 -19.29
N ASP A 86 -5.01 -14.53 -20.19
CA ASP A 86 -5.58 -15.85 -20.49
C ASP A 86 -4.46 -16.90 -20.35
N LEU A 87 -4.78 -18.08 -19.84
CA LEU A 87 -3.81 -19.17 -19.60
C LEU A 87 -3.82 -20.25 -20.70
N GLY A 88 -4.59 -20.04 -21.78
CA GLY A 88 -4.82 -21.02 -22.84
C GLY A 88 -5.96 -21.99 -22.54
N ASP A 89 -6.68 -21.80 -21.42
CA ASP A 89 -7.91 -22.54 -21.08
C ASP A 89 -9.18 -21.89 -21.67
N GLY A 90 -9.04 -20.71 -22.32
CA GLY A 90 -10.14 -19.97 -22.94
C GLY A 90 -10.88 -19.04 -21.98
N PHE A 91 -10.37 -18.90 -20.75
CA PHE A 91 -10.91 -18.01 -19.73
C PHE A 91 -9.91 -16.90 -19.38
N SER A 92 -10.41 -15.67 -19.37
CA SER A 92 -9.69 -14.56 -18.77
C SER A 92 -9.56 -14.82 -17.27
N SER A 93 -8.33 -14.82 -16.77
CA SER A 93 -7.98 -15.27 -15.42
C SER A 93 -7.87 -14.11 -14.43
N ILE A 94 -8.54 -14.26 -13.30
CA ILE A 94 -8.53 -13.37 -12.14
C ILE A 94 -8.13 -14.20 -10.92
N TRP A 95 -7.32 -13.68 -10.01
CA TRP A 95 -6.88 -14.42 -8.82
C TRP A 95 -7.50 -13.87 -7.55
N GLU A 96 -8.04 -14.77 -6.72
CA GLU A 96 -8.58 -14.44 -5.40
C GLU A 96 -7.87 -15.29 -4.34
N PHE A 97 -7.02 -14.65 -3.55
CA PHE A 97 -6.20 -15.28 -2.52
C PHE A 97 -6.96 -15.27 -1.19
N ASN A 98 -7.36 -16.45 -0.71
CA ASN A 98 -8.10 -16.60 0.55
C ASN A 98 -7.13 -16.91 1.70
N PHE A 99 -7.08 -16.04 2.72
CA PHE A 99 -6.14 -16.17 3.83
C PHE A 99 -6.72 -16.98 5.00
N GLY A 100 -5.87 -17.75 5.67
CA GLY A 100 -6.24 -18.62 6.80
C GLY A 100 -5.78 -18.12 8.16
N ASP A 101 -5.01 -17.02 8.22
CA ASP A 101 -4.49 -16.48 9.47
C ASP A 101 -5.58 -15.88 10.38
N PHE A 102 -6.77 -15.56 9.85
CA PHE A 102 -7.90 -14.94 10.56
C PHE A 102 -8.95 -15.95 11.04
N ASP A 103 -9.28 -15.90 12.34
CA ASP A 103 -10.27 -16.73 13.01
C ASP A 103 -11.34 -15.83 13.68
N VAL A 104 -12.59 -15.90 13.18
CA VAL A 104 -13.72 -15.07 13.64
C VAL A 104 -13.99 -15.22 15.14
N ASP A 105 -13.73 -16.39 15.72
CA ASP A 105 -14.05 -16.67 17.13
C ASP A 105 -12.92 -16.21 18.08
N ARG A 106 -11.82 -15.64 17.55
CA ARG A 106 -10.61 -15.30 18.32
C ARG A 106 -10.04 -13.91 18.03
N ASP A 107 -10.10 -13.48 16.77
CA ASP A 107 -9.47 -12.24 16.32
C ASP A 107 -10.42 -11.04 16.43
N LEU A 108 -9.82 -9.86 16.65
CA LEU A 108 -10.54 -8.60 16.64
C LEU A 108 -11.15 -8.34 15.25
N HIS A 109 -12.38 -7.83 15.22
CA HIS A 109 -13.11 -7.51 14.00
C HIS A 109 -14.26 -6.53 14.25
N ALA A 110 -14.73 -5.84 13.21
CA ALA A 110 -16.02 -5.16 13.20
C ALA A 110 -17.13 -6.20 12.87
N PRO A 111 -18.13 -6.42 13.76
CA PRO A 111 -19.17 -7.41 13.53
C PRO A 111 -19.97 -7.20 12.25
N GLU A 112 -20.21 -5.94 11.88
CA GLU A 112 -20.95 -5.55 10.68
C GLU A 112 -20.20 -5.96 9.39
N SER A 113 -18.87 -5.82 9.38
CA SER A 113 -18.02 -6.25 8.27
C SER A 113 -18.02 -7.77 8.13
N ILE A 114 -17.92 -8.52 9.23
CA ILE A 114 -18.02 -9.99 9.19
C ILE A 114 -19.41 -10.45 8.74
N GLN A 115 -20.48 -9.74 9.13
CA GLN A 115 -21.82 -10.03 8.65
C GLN A 115 -21.96 -9.78 7.13
N LEU A 116 -21.45 -8.67 6.61
CA LEU A 116 -21.43 -8.34 5.19
C LEU A 116 -20.66 -9.40 4.37
N LEU A 117 -19.45 -9.75 4.79
CA LEU A 117 -18.63 -10.75 4.10
C LEU A 117 -19.24 -12.15 4.12
N LYS A 118 -19.92 -12.54 5.22
CA LYS A 118 -20.72 -13.78 5.26
C LYS A 118 -21.92 -13.75 4.29
N GLN A 119 -22.58 -12.61 4.14
CA GLN A 119 -23.69 -12.45 3.17
C GLN A 119 -23.21 -12.53 1.71
N GLN A 120 -22.04 -11.95 1.42
CA GLN A 120 -21.43 -12.06 0.08
C GLN A 120 -20.80 -13.43 -0.16
N GLY A 121 -20.51 -14.20 0.91
CA GLY A 121 -20.26 -15.64 0.83
C GLY A 121 -18.81 -16.05 1.10
N ILE A 122 -18.07 -15.25 1.86
CA ILE A 122 -16.80 -15.69 2.45
C ILE A 122 -17.10 -16.76 3.51
N ASP A 123 -16.56 -17.96 3.28
CA ASP A 123 -16.64 -19.08 4.21
C ASP A 123 -15.44 -19.06 5.16
N PHE A 124 -15.62 -18.39 6.29
CA PHE A 124 -14.60 -18.25 7.32
C PHE A 124 -14.11 -19.58 7.91
N ASN A 125 -14.89 -20.67 7.86
CA ASN A 125 -14.41 -21.99 8.27
C ASN A 125 -13.43 -22.53 7.24
N LYS A 126 -13.81 -22.47 5.95
CA LYS A 126 -12.94 -22.88 4.85
C LYS A 126 -11.65 -22.06 4.78
N ASN A 127 -11.70 -20.74 5.05
CA ASN A 127 -10.52 -19.89 5.24
C ASN A 127 -9.61 -20.44 6.34
N ARG A 128 -10.13 -20.63 7.56
CA ARG A 128 -9.37 -21.16 8.72
C ARG A 128 -8.78 -22.56 8.49
N GLU A 129 -9.40 -23.38 7.63
CA GLU A 129 -8.99 -24.77 7.37
C GLU A 129 -8.07 -24.94 6.15
N ASN A 130 -8.21 -24.13 5.11
CA ASN A 130 -7.54 -24.31 3.81
C ASN A 130 -6.79 -23.04 3.33
N GLY A 131 -6.95 -21.93 4.05
CA GLY A 131 -6.48 -20.62 3.64
C GLY A 131 -4.96 -20.47 3.67
N ILE A 132 -4.50 -19.53 2.86
CA ILE A 132 -3.11 -19.15 2.71
C ILE A 132 -2.59 -18.54 4.02
N CYS A 133 -1.40 -18.97 4.46
CA CYS A 133 -0.66 -18.22 5.46
C CYS A 133 -0.03 -16.98 4.81
N ALA A 134 -0.32 -15.79 5.33
CA ALA A 134 0.12 -14.52 4.80
C ALA A 134 1.65 -14.41 4.69
N VAL A 135 2.39 -15.00 5.63
CA VAL A 135 3.86 -15.09 5.59
C VAL A 135 4.35 -15.78 4.30
N ARG A 136 3.69 -16.87 3.90
CA ARG A 136 4.04 -17.59 2.67
C ARG A 136 3.66 -16.81 1.42
N PHE A 137 2.53 -16.12 1.42
CA PHE A 137 2.14 -15.22 0.32
C PHE A 137 3.21 -14.13 0.10
N GLY A 138 3.60 -13.40 1.15
CA GLY A 138 4.63 -12.36 1.07
C GLY A 138 5.98 -12.89 0.55
N GLN A 139 6.45 -14.04 1.06
CA GLN A 139 7.64 -14.72 0.54
C GLN A 139 7.55 -15.02 -0.97
N LEU A 140 6.38 -15.42 -1.47
CA LEU A 140 6.20 -15.80 -2.86
C LEU A 140 6.09 -14.58 -3.79
N LEU A 141 5.43 -13.49 -3.36
CA LEU A 141 5.43 -12.21 -4.09
C LEU A 141 6.85 -11.67 -4.30
N LEU A 142 7.70 -11.80 -3.29
CA LEU A 142 9.13 -11.44 -3.34
C LEU A 142 9.92 -12.39 -4.25
N LYS A 143 9.84 -13.71 -4.00
CA LYS A 143 10.54 -14.76 -4.78
C LYS A 143 10.28 -14.65 -6.27
N TYR A 144 9.03 -14.39 -6.66
CA TYR A 144 8.59 -14.32 -8.05
C TYR A 144 8.52 -12.89 -8.62
N ARG A 145 9.02 -11.89 -7.89
CA ARG A 145 9.17 -10.50 -8.35
C ARG A 145 7.88 -9.88 -8.90
N ILE A 146 6.76 -10.16 -8.25
CA ILE A 146 5.48 -9.48 -8.49
C ILE A 146 5.54 -8.07 -7.88
N VAL A 147 6.17 -7.95 -6.71
CA VAL A 147 6.65 -6.69 -6.13
C VAL A 147 8.14 -6.48 -6.45
N TYR A 148 8.68 -5.29 -6.16
CA TYR A 148 10.06 -4.90 -6.48
C TYR A 148 10.39 -5.00 -7.99
N ASN A 149 9.41 -4.62 -8.82
CA ASN A 149 9.46 -4.73 -10.28
C ASN A 149 9.21 -3.36 -10.97
N PHE A 150 10.00 -2.37 -10.53
CA PHE A 150 9.81 -0.94 -10.80
C PHE A 150 9.81 -0.52 -12.26
N SER A 151 10.33 -1.32 -13.19
CA SER A 151 10.37 -1.00 -14.63
C SER A 151 9.19 -1.56 -15.42
N MET A 152 8.54 -2.62 -14.92
CA MET A 152 7.51 -3.36 -15.66
C MET A 152 6.09 -3.08 -15.14
N VAL A 153 5.83 -3.32 -13.85
CA VAL A 153 4.47 -3.43 -13.31
C VAL A 153 3.77 -2.06 -13.18
N ILE A 154 2.47 -2.02 -13.43
CA ILE A 154 1.59 -0.88 -13.15
C ILE A 154 0.53 -1.36 -12.17
N TRP A 155 0.37 -0.67 -11.05
CA TRP A 155 -0.70 -0.95 -10.08
C TRP A 155 -1.89 -0.03 -10.31
N VAL A 156 -3.09 -0.59 -10.31
CA VAL A 156 -4.38 0.10 -10.43
C VAL A 156 -5.24 -0.30 -9.25
N THR A 157 -5.79 0.66 -8.53
CA THR A 157 -6.48 0.39 -7.26
C THR A 157 -7.63 1.37 -7.03
N PHE A 158 -8.40 1.19 -5.96
CA PHE A 158 -9.49 2.11 -5.60
C PHE A 158 -9.59 2.32 -4.09
N HIS A 159 -9.29 3.53 -3.60
CA HIS A 159 -9.33 3.89 -2.17
C HIS A 159 -8.37 3.06 -1.30
N SER A 160 -7.19 2.80 -1.84
CA SER A 160 -6.34 1.65 -1.53
C SER A 160 -5.37 1.81 -0.38
N ALA A 161 -5.61 2.80 0.48
CA ALA A 161 -4.72 3.09 1.61
C ALA A 161 -4.58 1.88 2.54
N TYR A 162 -5.69 1.18 2.83
CA TYR A 162 -5.70 -0.05 3.62
C TYR A 162 -5.11 -1.25 2.87
N ASP A 163 -5.36 -1.37 1.56
CA ASP A 163 -4.85 -2.48 0.73
C ASP A 163 -3.32 -2.52 0.74
N PHE A 164 -2.68 -1.39 0.41
CA PHE A 164 -1.23 -1.26 0.46
C PHE A 164 -0.72 -1.44 1.89
N ALA A 165 -1.44 -0.97 2.91
CA ALA A 165 -1.05 -1.18 4.30
C ALA A 165 -1.02 -2.67 4.69
N TYR A 166 -2.05 -3.46 4.34
CA TYR A 166 -2.02 -4.91 4.56
C TYR A 166 -0.88 -5.58 3.79
N LEU A 167 -0.67 -5.22 2.52
CA LEU A 167 0.44 -5.80 1.76
C LEU A 167 1.82 -5.40 2.32
N ILE A 168 2.02 -4.18 2.83
CA ILE A 168 3.27 -3.77 3.48
C ILE A 168 3.48 -4.51 4.81
N LYS A 169 2.44 -4.70 5.63
CA LYS A 169 2.51 -5.54 6.84
C LYS A 169 2.96 -6.97 6.48
N ILE A 170 2.41 -7.52 5.40
CA ILE A 170 2.72 -8.88 4.91
C ILE A 170 4.14 -8.98 4.32
N LEU A 171 4.59 -7.99 3.55
CA LEU A 171 5.92 -8.00 2.92
C LEU A 171 7.06 -7.72 3.91
N THR A 172 6.81 -6.92 4.95
CA THR A 172 7.80 -6.59 5.99
C THR A 172 7.81 -7.54 7.18
N GLN A 173 6.72 -8.29 7.41
CA GLN A 173 6.53 -9.17 8.58
C GLN A 173 6.67 -8.43 9.92
N ARG A 174 6.17 -7.19 9.96
CA ARG A 174 6.25 -6.26 11.11
C ARG A 174 4.97 -5.43 11.20
N GLU A 175 4.80 -4.77 12.35
CA GLU A 175 3.92 -3.59 12.41
C GLU A 175 4.36 -2.52 11.40
N LEU A 176 3.41 -1.71 10.95
CA LEU A 176 3.67 -0.62 10.02
C LEU A 176 4.58 0.46 10.62
N PRO A 177 5.33 1.24 9.81
CA PRO A 177 6.20 2.31 10.30
C PRO A 177 5.45 3.34 11.16
N ARG A 178 6.13 3.93 12.13
CA ARG A 178 5.50 4.86 13.08
C ARG A 178 4.94 6.11 12.39
N ASP A 179 5.63 6.61 11.37
CA ASP A 179 5.31 7.82 10.63
C ASP A 179 4.93 7.54 9.18
N LEU A 180 4.13 8.45 8.62
CA LEU A 180 3.62 8.35 7.25
C LEU A 180 4.75 8.37 6.19
N PRO A 181 5.78 9.25 6.23
CA PRO A 181 6.87 9.23 5.27
C PRO A 181 7.60 7.88 5.19
N ALA A 182 7.92 7.25 6.31
CA ALA A 182 8.54 5.92 6.32
C ALA A 182 7.63 4.83 5.72
N PHE A 183 6.31 4.91 5.92
CA PHE A 183 5.35 4.02 5.26
C PHE A 183 5.25 4.25 3.75
N LEU A 184 5.14 5.50 3.30
CA LEU A 184 5.16 5.86 1.87
C LEU A 184 6.44 5.36 1.18
N SER A 185 7.58 5.45 1.88
CA SER A 185 8.87 4.97 1.39
C SER A 185 8.88 3.45 1.17
N LEU A 186 8.14 2.68 1.97
CA LEU A 186 7.94 1.25 1.75
C LEU A 186 6.96 0.95 0.61
N VAL A 187 5.88 1.74 0.46
CA VAL A 187 4.96 1.59 -0.68
C VAL A 187 5.71 1.83 -2.00
N GLU A 188 6.53 2.88 -2.07
CA GLU A 188 7.41 3.11 -3.22
C GLU A 188 8.43 1.97 -3.40
N PHE A 189 9.06 1.50 -2.33
CA PHE A 189 10.04 0.40 -2.39
C PHE A 189 9.46 -0.95 -2.83
N PHE A 190 8.19 -1.27 -2.56
CA PHE A 190 7.60 -2.54 -3.01
C PHE A 190 6.80 -2.42 -4.32
N PHE A 191 6.14 -1.30 -4.58
CA PHE A 191 5.19 -1.15 -5.69
C PHE A 191 5.64 -0.15 -6.77
N GLY A 192 6.56 0.77 -6.44
CA GLY A 192 7.15 1.74 -7.36
C GLY A 192 6.25 2.92 -7.74
N MET A 193 6.79 3.88 -8.49
CA MET A 193 6.11 5.12 -8.91
C MET A 193 5.08 4.95 -10.06
N ARG A 194 4.42 3.79 -10.17
CA ARG A 194 3.36 3.54 -11.15
C ARG A 194 2.14 2.93 -10.48
N VAL A 195 1.60 3.67 -9.51
CA VAL A 195 0.32 3.35 -8.87
C VAL A 195 -0.71 4.38 -9.30
N TYR A 196 -1.89 3.91 -9.69
CA TYR A 196 -3.04 4.74 -10.03
C TYR A 196 -4.21 4.39 -9.11
N ASP A 197 -4.40 5.18 -8.05
CA ASP A 197 -5.61 5.06 -7.26
C ASP A 197 -6.77 5.80 -7.96
N MET A 198 -7.71 5.00 -8.48
CA MET A 198 -8.87 5.51 -9.20
C MET A 198 -9.77 6.40 -8.32
N LYS A 199 -9.76 6.24 -6.99
CA LYS A 199 -10.52 7.08 -6.05
C LYS A 199 -10.00 8.52 -6.00
N HIS A 200 -8.68 8.70 -6.12
CA HIS A 200 -8.08 10.02 -6.31
C HIS A 200 -8.38 10.54 -7.73
N ILE A 201 -8.20 9.72 -8.77
CA ILE A 201 -8.34 10.19 -10.17
C ILE A 201 -9.78 10.67 -10.50
N VAL A 202 -10.82 10.07 -9.90
CA VAL A 202 -12.21 10.56 -10.10
C VAL A 202 -12.45 11.98 -9.57
N ARG A 203 -11.59 12.52 -8.68
CA ARG A 203 -11.67 13.92 -8.21
C ARG A 203 -11.56 14.93 -9.36
N TYR A 204 -10.92 14.55 -10.47
CA TYR A 204 -10.77 15.36 -11.69
C TYR A 204 -11.73 14.96 -12.82
N CYS A 205 -12.73 14.12 -12.54
CA CYS A 205 -13.63 13.54 -13.55
C CYS A 205 -15.08 13.98 -13.30
N ASP A 206 -15.53 15.02 -13.99
CA ASP A 206 -16.89 15.56 -13.85
C ASP A 206 -17.99 14.48 -13.86
N GLY A 207 -18.79 14.47 -12.80
CA GLY A 207 -19.91 13.55 -12.60
C GLY A 207 -19.58 12.22 -11.93
N LEU A 208 -18.31 11.89 -11.64
CA LEU A 208 -17.93 10.64 -10.96
C LEU A 208 -17.73 10.84 -9.46
N TYR A 209 -18.50 10.12 -8.63
CA TYR A 209 -18.39 10.17 -7.17
C TYR A 209 -19.00 8.93 -6.49
N GLY A 210 -18.56 8.66 -5.25
CA GLY A 210 -19.01 7.55 -4.42
C GLY A 210 -17.96 6.44 -4.25
N GLY A 211 -18.44 5.20 -4.13
CA GLY A 211 -17.65 3.95 -4.12
C GLY A 211 -17.61 3.25 -5.48
N LEU A 212 -16.89 2.13 -5.57
CA LEU A 212 -16.55 1.43 -6.81
C LEU A 212 -17.77 1.14 -7.70
N ASP A 213 -18.76 0.37 -7.22
CA ASP A 213 -19.95 0.00 -8.00
C ASP A 213 -20.75 1.21 -8.52
N ARG A 214 -20.75 2.34 -7.79
CA ARG A 214 -21.43 3.56 -8.24
C ARG A 214 -20.70 4.20 -9.42
N ILE A 215 -19.37 4.22 -9.37
CA ILE A 215 -18.53 4.80 -10.42
C ILE A 215 -18.54 3.87 -11.65
N ALA A 216 -18.42 2.55 -11.45
CA ALA A 216 -18.57 1.53 -12.47
C ALA A 216 -19.92 1.65 -13.22
N LYS A 217 -21.03 1.70 -12.49
CA LYS A 217 -22.38 1.89 -13.05
C LYS A 217 -22.52 3.22 -13.80
N THR A 218 -21.90 4.30 -13.33
CA THR A 218 -21.91 5.62 -14.00
C THR A 218 -21.07 5.61 -15.29
N LEU A 219 -20.06 4.74 -15.36
CA LEU A 219 -19.22 4.50 -16.54
C LEU A 219 -19.73 3.36 -17.45
N GLN A 220 -20.89 2.77 -17.13
CA GLN A 220 -21.48 1.63 -17.86
C GLN A 220 -20.55 0.42 -17.90
N VAL A 221 -20.00 0.07 -16.73
CA VAL A 221 -19.28 -1.19 -16.47
C VAL A 221 -20.11 -2.06 -15.55
N ASP A 222 -20.49 -3.23 -16.04
CA ASP A 222 -21.18 -4.26 -15.28
C ASP A 222 -20.18 -5.22 -14.60
N ARG A 223 -20.55 -5.76 -13.44
CA ARG A 223 -19.74 -6.77 -12.74
C ARG A 223 -19.92 -8.14 -13.42
N VAL A 224 -18.96 -8.53 -14.27
CA VAL A 224 -19.07 -9.70 -15.15
C VAL A 224 -18.71 -11.06 -14.52
N SER A 225 -18.09 -11.08 -13.33
CA SER A 225 -17.74 -12.31 -12.61
C SER A 225 -17.61 -12.04 -11.10
N GLY A 226 -17.94 -13.02 -10.26
CA GLY A 226 -17.95 -12.90 -8.80
C GLY A 226 -19.08 -12.02 -8.23
N LYS A 227 -18.95 -11.63 -6.96
CA LYS A 227 -19.89 -10.73 -6.24
C LYS A 227 -19.21 -9.46 -5.77
N SER A 228 -19.98 -8.48 -5.30
CA SER A 228 -19.46 -7.31 -4.57
C SER A 228 -18.99 -7.72 -3.17
N HIS A 229 -17.88 -7.13 -2.72
CA HIS A 229 -17.12 -7.53 -1.54
C HIS A 229 -16.56 -8.96 -1.64
N GLN A 230 -15.89 -9.21 -2.76
CA GLN A 230 -15.01 -10.35 -2.98
C GLN A 230 -13.80 -9.86 -3.78
N ALA A 231 -12.61 -9.89 -3.18
CA ALA A 231 -11.49 -9.08 -3.67
C ALA A 231 -11.10 -9.40 -5.13
N GLY A 232 -11.25 -10.64 -5.59
CA GLY A 232 -11.01 -11.00 -7.00
C GLY A 232 -11.97 -10.26 -7.95
N SER A 233 -13.26 -10.29 -7.63
CA SER A 233 -14.33 -9.59 -8.35
C SER A 233 -14.17 -8.06 -8.32
N ASP A 234 -13.80 -7.50 -7.18
CA ASP A 234 -13.61 -6.06 -7.01
C ASP A 234 -12.30 -5.54 -7.66
N SER A 235 -11.23 -6.35 -7.69
CA SER A 235 -10.04 -6.04 -8.50
C SER A 235 -10.35 -6.03 -10.01
N LEU A 236 -11.22 -6.92 -10.49
CA LEU A 236 -11.66 -6.96 -11.89
C LEU A 236 -12.52 -5.75 -12.24
N LEU A 237 -13.48 -5.40 -11.37
CA LEU A 237 -14.34 -4.24 -11.56
C LEU A 237 -13.53 -2.94 -11.51
N THR A 238 -12.54 -2.85 -10.62
CA THR A 238 -11.56 -1.76 -10.54
C THR A 238 -10.81 -1.59 -11.85
N LEU A 239 -10.26 -2.67 -12.43
CA LEU A 239 -9.56 -2.60 -13.71
C LEU A 239 -10.46 -2.13 -14.86
N GLN A 240 -11.64 -2.75 -15.02
CA GLN A 240 -12.55 -2.45 -16.14
C GLN A 240 -13.08 -1.01 -16.05
N THR A 241 -13.37 -0.54 -14.84
CA THR A 241 -13.78 0.84 -14.55
C THR A 241 -12.65 1.83 -14.83
N PHE A 242 -11.42 1.53 -14.41
CA PHE A 242 -10.24 2.34 -14.70
C PHE A 242 -9.98 2.47 -16.20
N MET A 243 -10.12 1.39 -16.97
CA MET A 243 -9.94 1.42 -18.42
C MET A 243 -10.99 2.30 -19.11
N LYS A 244 -12.28 2.21 -18.72
CA LYS A 244 -13.33 3.12 -19.22
C LYS A 244 -13.10 4.58 -18.82
N LEU A 245 -12.66 4.84 -17.60
CA LEU A 245 -12.33 6.17 -17.09
C LEU A 245 -11.17 6.79 -17.88
N LYS A 246 -10.08 6.04 -18.05
CA LYS A 246 -8.90 6.42 -18.86
C LYS A 246 -9.28 6.80 -20.28
N ASP A 247 -10.17 6.03 -20.91
CA ASP A 247 -10.58 6.29 -22.29
C ASP A 247 -11.54 7.48 -22.40
N ARG A 248 -12.49 7.62 -21.47
CA ARG A 248 -13.52 8.68 -21.50
C ARG A 248 -13.03 10.05 -21.06
N TYR A 249 -12.16 10.14 -20.06
CA TYR A 249 -11.72 11.42 -19.47
C TYR A 249 -10.28 11.80 -19.85
N PHE A 250 -9.43 10.84 -20.23
CA PHE A 250 -7.99 11.06 -20.46
C PHE A 250 -7.52 10.66 -21.87
N ASN A 251 -8.44 10.50 -22.84
CA ASN A 251 -8.13 10.11 -24.22
C ASN A 251 -7.20 8.88 -24.33
N GLY A 252 -7.39 7.92 -23.41
CA GLY A 252 -6.60 6.69 -23.34
C GLY A 252 -5.25 6.82 -22.61
N ARG A 253 -4.87 8.00 -22.10
CA ARG A 253 -3.54 8.29 -21.53
C ARG A 253 -3.61 9.16 -20.26
N ILE A 254 -3.52 8.54 -19.09
CA ILE A 254 -3.37 9.26 -17.81
C ILE A 254 -1.93 9.81 -17.69
N GLY A 255 -1.80 11.09 -17.35
CA GLY A 255 -0.52 11.81 -17.25
C GLY A 255 0.34 11.41 -16.05
N SER A 256 1.57 11.92 -15.99
CA SER A 256 2.49 11.67 -14.86
C SER A 256 1.98 12.23 -13.53
N VAL A 257 1.25 13.34 -13.55
CA VAL A 257 0.72 14.04 -12.36
C VAL A 257 -0.28 13.22 -11.52
N HIS A 258 -0.75 12.07 -12.02
CA HIS A 258 -1.69 11.17 -11.32
C HIS A 258 -1.06 9.83 -10.88
N LYS A 259 0.28 9.71 -10.87
CA LYS A 259 1.00 8.44 -10.60
C LYS A 259 1.52 8.29 -9.17
N GLU A 260 1.45 9.34 -8.37
CA GLU A 260 2.16 9.47 -7.09
C GLU A 260 1.19 9.46 -5.88
N VAL A 261 -0.12 9.40 -6.14
CA VAL A 261 -1.13 9.90 -5.19
C VAL A 261 -2.07 8.80 -4.67
N VAL A 262 -1.47 7.78 -4.06
CA VAL A 262 -2.18 6.67 -3.39
C VAL A 262 -2.92 7.14 -2.12
N PHE A 263 -2.59 8.32 -1.59
CA PHE A 263 -2.99 8.77 -0.26
C PHE A 263 -3.55 10.22 -0.23
N GLU A 264 -4.28 10.69 -1.24
CA GLU A 264 -4.84 12.06 -1.18
C GLU A 264 -6.01 12.23 -0.19
N GLU A 265 -6.72 11.16 0.18
CA GLU A 265 -7.72 11.18 1.28
C GLU A 265 -7.06 11.13 2.68
N VAL A 266 -5.73 11.12 2.71
CA VAL A 266 -4.91 11.43 3.88
C VAL A 266 -4.56 12.94 3.90
N LEU A 267 -4.61 13.64 2.75
CA LEU A 267 -4.22 15.06 2.55
C LEU A 267 -5.42 16.02 2.37
N ASP A 268 -6.53 15.79 3.08
CA ASP A 268 -7.81 16.47 2.82
C ASP A 268 -7.93 17.86 3.49
N ASP A 269 -7.18 18.86 2.99
CA ASP A 269 -7.36 20.29 3.34
C ASP A 269 -7.58 21.23 2.14
N GLY A 270 -7.54 20.71 0.92
CA GLY A 270 -7.74 21.47 -0.32
C GLY A 270 -6.57 22.35 -0.76
N SER A 271 -5.44 22.34 -0.04
CA SER A 271 -4.19 22.97 -0.49
C SER A 271 -3.37 22.01 -1.36
N SER A 272 -2.79 22.52 -2.44
CA SER A 272 -2.13 21.70 -3.48
C SER A 272 -0.70 21.27 -3.09
N PHE A 273 -0.58 20.45 -2.04
CA PHE A 273 0.69 19.82 -1.66
C PHE A 273 1.11 18.73 -2.67
N SER A 274 1.79 19.17 -3.72
CA SER A 274 2.64 18.30 -4.54
C SER A 274 3.61 17.53 -3.64
N LEU A 275 3.79 16.22 -3.90
CA LEU A 275 4.75 15.37 -3.20
C LEU A 275 6.20 15.59 -3.67
N LEU A 276 6.41 16.32 -4.77
CA LEU A 276 7.73 16.63 -5.33
C LEU A 276 8.74 17.22 -4.33
N PRO A 277 8.39 18.12 -3.39
CA PRO A 277 9.35 18.64 -2.40
C PRO A 277 9.76 17.60 -1.34
N LEU A 278 8.94 16.58 -1.10
CA LEU A 278 9.25 15.49 -0.17
C LEU A 278 10.21 14.49 -0.85
N LEU A 279 9.89 14.10 -2.10
CA LEU A 279 10.75 13.25 -2.93
C LEU A 279 12.10 13.92 -3.25
N ALA A 280 12.13 15.22 -3.56
CA ALA A 280 13.37 15.97 -3.80
C ALA A 280 14.28 16.06 -2.56
N ARG A 281 13.70 16.06 -1.35
CA ARG A 281 14.46 15.97 -0.09
C ARG A 281 15.04 14.57 0.13
N LEU A 282 14.33 13.51 -0.23
CA LEU A 282 14.83 12.13 -0.15
C LEU A 282 15.92 11.83 -1.20
N LEU A 283 15.86 12.47 -2.37
CA LEU A 283 16.86 12.34 -3.44
C LEU A 283 18.11 13.24 -3.28
N SER A 284 18.23 13.97 -2.17
CA SER A 284 19.40 14.84 -1.90
C SER A 284 20.52 14.05 -1.19
N PRO A 285 21.66 13.75 -1.85
CA PRO A 285 22.75 13.00 -1.21
C PRO A 285 23.43 13.87 -0.15
N VAL A 286 23.42 13.42 1.10
CA VAL A 286 24.08 14.11 2.24
C VAL A 286 25.61 13.94 2.16
N VAL A 287 26.24 14.73 1.28
CA VAL A 287 27.70 14.85 1.19
C VAL A 287 28.17 15.92 2.18
N GLN A 288 28.14 15.62 3.48
CA GLN A 288 28.87 16.42 4.47
C GLN A 288 30.37 16.06 4.45
N VAL A 289 31.08 16.53 3.44
CA VAL A 289 32.54 16.62 3.50
C VAL A 289 32.92 17.81 4.38
N THR A 290 33.54 17.54 5.52
CA THR A 290 34.04 18.58 6.43
C THR A 290 35.26 19.28 5.87
N ARG A 291 35.23 20.62 5.80
CA ARG A 291 36.45 21.43 5.90
C ARG A 291 36.18 22.79 6.54
N THR A 292 36.90 23.07 7.62
CA THR A 292 36.94 24.37 8.30
C THR A 292 37.93 25.32 7.63
N VAL A 293 37.73 26.63 7.78
CA VAL A 293 38.65 27.58 8.49
C VAL A 293 38.24 29.05 8.25
N ALA A 294 38.41 29.88 9.29
CA ALA A 294 38.49 31.35 9.33
C ALA A 294 37.22 32.24 9.12
N VAL A 295 36.91 32.98 10.18
CA VAL A 295 36.24 34.31 10.26
C VAL A 295 37.35 35.42 10.11
N PRO A 296 37.18 36.78 10.26
CA PRO A 296 36.19 37.54 11.08
C PRO A 296 35.72 38.93 10.53
N VAL A 297 35.07 39.74 11.40
CA VAL A 297 34.87 41.22 11.33
C VAL A 297 33.80 41.70 10.31
N GLN A 298 32.89 42.68 10.52
CA GLN A 298 32.55 43.66 11.59
C GLN A 298 30.98 43.81 11.67
N GLU A 299 30.34 44.81 12.29
CA GLU A 299 30.11 45.11 13.74
C GLU A 299 28.94 46.14 13.83
N GLU A 300 28.78 46.85 14.95
CA GLU A 300 27.83 47.96 15.21
C GLU A 300 26.31 47.68 15.15
N GLN A 301 25.44 48.54 15.71
CA GLN A 301 25.19 48.79 17.15
C GLN A 301 23.87 49.59 17.36
N GLN A 302 23.38 49.66 18.61
CA GLN A 302 22.31 50.55 19.14
C GLN A 302 20.86 50.34 18.62
N GLY A 303 19.77 50.58 19.39
CA GLY A 303 19.71 50.76 20.85
C GLY A 303 18.46 51.48 21.41
N ALA A 304 17.49 50.72 21.96
CA ALA A 304 16.54 51.10 23.06
C ALA A 304 15.50 52.25 22.80
N THR A 305 14.42 52.52 23.58
CA THR A 305 13.89 51.99 24.88
C THR A 305 12.40 52.40 25.10
N ILE A 306 11.61 51.62 25.91
CA ILE A 306 10.41 52.03 26.72
C ILE A 306 9.12 52.44 25.91
N ALA A 307 7.83 52.20 26.27
CA ALA A 307 7.04 51.75 27.45
C ALA A 307 5.70 51.07 26.95
N ALA A 308 4.69 50.63 27.73
CA ALA A 308 4.52 50.05 29.09
C ALA A 308 3.02 49.66 29.33
N ASP A 309 2.73 48.77 30.31
CA ASP A 309 1.41 48.41 30.91
C ASP A 309 0.30 47.85 29.98
N ILE A 310 -0.77 47.14 30.39
CA ILE A 310 -1.50 46.96 31.68
C ILE A 310 -1.74 45.45 31.99
N ALA A 311 -2.13 45.09 33.22
CA ALA A 311 -2.10 43.73 33.78
C ALA A 311 -3.42 42.91 33.79
N ALA A 312 -3.27 41.57 33.84
CA ALA A 312 -3.88 40.52 34.73
C ALA A 312 -5.37 40.65 35.20
N PRO A 313 -6.14 39.53 35.31
CA PRO A 313 -5.81 38.48 36.29
C PRO A 313 -5.99 37.01 35.90
N THR A 314 -5.34 36.19 36.74
CA THR A 314 -5.17 34.73 36.79
C THR A 314 -6.45 33.90 36.93
N GLN A 315 -6.42 32.66 36.45
CA GLN A 315 -6.62 31.49 37.32
C GLN A 315 -5.92 30.23 36.77
N THR A 316 -5.38 29.41 37.67
CA THR A 316 -4.55 28.22 37.34
C THR A 316 -4.96 27.06 38.24
N VAL A 317 -5.12 25.85 37.67
CA VAL A 317 -5.33 24.61 38.43
C VAL A 317 -4.32 23.56 37.97
N VAL A 318 -3.80 22.78 38.92
CA VAL A 318 -2.61 21.94 38.77
C VAL A 318 -2.98 20.50 38.40
N ALA A 319 -2.24 19.91 37.43
CA ALA A 319 -2.29 18.48 37.14
C ALA A 319 -1.29 17.70 38.02
N PRO A 320 -1.64 16.49 38.52
CA PRO A 320 -0.79 15.75 39.44
C PRO A 320 0.37 15.01 38.75
N THR A 321 1.56 15.07 39.37
CA THR A 321 2.75 14.32 38.94
C THR A 321 2.64 12.84 39.30
N VAL A 322 2.95 11.94 38.36
CA VAL A 322 3.14 10.51 38.61
C VAL A 322 4.63 10.16 38.52
N ALA A 323 5.15 9.43 39.50
CA ALA A 323 6.58 9.14 39.64
C ALA A 323 7.05 7.98 38.75
N ALA A 324 8.32 8.01 38.34
CA ALA A 324 8.96 6.93 37.60
C ALA A 324 9.33 5.74 38.50
N PRO A 325 9.20 4.47 38.04
CA PRO A 325 9.61 3.30 38.80
C PRO A 325 11.13 3.12 38.86
N VAL A 326 11.63 2.67 40.00
CA VAL A 326 13.07 2.45 40.27
C VAL A 326 13.55 1.10 39.71
N SER A 327 14.82 1.04 39.34
CA SER A 327 15.46 -0.14 38.74
C SER A 327 15.71 -1.28 39.73
N LEU A 328 15.59 -2.52 39.23
CA LEU A 328 15.98 -3.75 39.94
C LEU A 328 17.01 -4.55 39.11
N ARG A 329 18.09 -4.99 39.76
CA ARG A 329 19.19 -5.77 39.16
C ARG A 329 19.15 -7.23 39.62
N ARG A 330 19.14 -8.17 38.67
CA ARG A 330 19.57 -9.60 38.70
C ARG A 330 18.88 -10.32 37.51
N SER A 331 19.40 -11.37 36.89
CA SER A 331 20.75 -11.96 36.86
C SER A 331 20.88 -12.75 35.54
N SER A 332 22.09 -12.94 35.01
CA SER A 332 22.31 -13.68 33.76
C SER A 332 22.14 -15.20 33.92
N ARG A 333 21.61 -15.84 32.86
CA ARG A 333 21.98 -17.20 32.39
C ARG A 333 21.42 -17.47 30.98
N ASP A 334 22.06 -18.39 30.28
CA ASP A 334 21.98 -18.55 28.82
C ASP A 334 20.74 -19.28 28.30
N ARG A 335 20.41 -18.99 27.03
CA ARG A 335 20.35 -19.99 25.95
C ARG A 335 20.59 -19.34 24.59
N ARG A 336 21.69 -19.67 23.92
CA ARG A 336 21.91 -19.40 22.49
C ARG A 336 21.63 -20.67 21.68
N SER A 337 20.70 -20.58 20.73
CA SER A 337 20.52 -21.51 19.61
C SER A 337 19.74 -20.76 18.52
N ALA A 338 20.41 -20.15 17.54
CA ALA A 338 20.83 -20.83 16.31
C ALA A 338 19.63 -21.13 15.38
N ILE A 339 19.18 -20.09 14.66
CA ILE A 339 18.37 -20.18 13.43
C ILE A 339 19.09 -19.33 12.37
N SER A 340 18.97 -19.73 11.11
CA SER A 340 20.01 -19.60 10.08
C SER A 340 20.41 -18.18 9.62
N SER A 341 21.64 -18.08 9.13
CA SER A 341 22.30 -16.92 8.52
C SER A 341 21.91 -16.64 7.06
N ASP A 342 21.00 -17.44 6.47
CA ASP A 342 20.71 -17.42 5.03
C ASP A 342 20.03 -16.11 4.53
N TYR A 343 19.60 -15.24 5.45
CA TYR A 343 18.89 -13.99 5.12
C TYR A 343 19.81 -12.84 4.65
N GLU A 344 21.09 -12.82 5.03
CA GLU A 344 22.00 -11.71 4.63
C GLU A 344 22.61 -11.87 3.23
N VAL A 345 22.56 -13.09 2.66
CA VAL A 345 23.13 -13.40 1.34
C VAL A 345 22.37 -12.69 0.22
N TYR A 346 21.03 -12.76 0.25
CA TYR A 346 20.14 -12.17 -0.76
C TYR A 346 20.12 -10.63 -0.78
N LEU A 347 20.76 -9.97 0.19
CA LEU A 347 20.84 -8.51 0.29
C LEU A 347 22.18 -7.92 -0.17
N ASN A 348 23.24 -8.74 -0.34
CA ASN A 348 24.60 -8.25 -0.57
C ASN A 348 25.19 -8.56 -1.96
N GLU A 349 24.69 -9.54 -2.71
CA GLU A 349 25.23 -9.89 -4.04
C GLU A 349 24.65 -9.02 -5.19
N GLY A 350 24.85 -7.70 -5.08
CA GLY A 350 24.41 -6.69 -6.03
C GLY A 350 25.57 -5.98 -6.77
N ARG A 351 26.45 -6.73 -7.46
CA ARG A 351 27.58 -6.13 -8.19
C ARG A 351 27.98 -6.91 -9.46
N TRP A 352 28.59 -6.19 -10.40
CA TRP A 352 29.18 -6.65 -11.69
C TRP A 352 28.15 -6.96 -12.80
N GLU A 353 28.38 -6.63 -14.08
CA GLU A 353 29.22 -5.59 -14.68
C GLU A 353 28.71 -5.26 -16.10
N SER A 354 29.17 -4.17 -16.74
CA SER A 354 28.68 -3.79 -18.07
C SER A 354 29.24 -4.67 -19.20
N LEU A 355 28.42 -5.53 -19.79
CA LEU A 355 28.75 -6.15 -21.08
C LEU A 355 28.34 -5.23 -22.24
N ARG A 356 29.32 -4.45 -22.70
CA ARG A 356 29.24 -3.69 -23.96
C ARG A 356 29.13 -4.64 -25.15
N SER A 357 28.46 -4.17 -26.21
CA SER A 357 28.23 -4.90 -27.45
C SER A 357 29.51 -5.47 -28.08
N ARG A 358 29.43 -6.73 -28.52
CA ARG A 358 30.34 -7.30 -29.52
C ARG A 358 29.53 -7.78 -30.72
N HIS A 359 29.70 -7.12 -31.86
CA HIS A 359 29.32 -7.70 -33.15
C HIS A 359 30.26 -8.86 -33.48
N PRO A 360 29.75 -9.98 -34.01
CA PRO A 360 30.49 -10.80 -34.95
C PRO A 360 30.60 -10.05 -36.29
N ARG A 361 31.81 -10.07 -36.88
CA ARG A 361 32.01 -9.97 -38.33
C ARG A 361 32.36 -11.37 -38.85
N GLU A 362 32.34 -11.51 -40.17
CA GLU A 362 32.87 -12.65 -40.95
C GLU A 362 32.04 -13.95 -40.86
N SER A 363 31.90 -14.75 -41.93
CA SER A 363 32.22 -14.48 -43.36
C SER A 363 31.58 -15.51 -44.29
N SER A 364 30.99 -15.04 -45.39
CA SER A 364 30.82 -15.71 -46.70
C SER A 364 30.22 -14.69 -47.68
#